data_AF-A0A4P5RKY8-F1
#
_entry.id   AF-A0A4P5RKY8-F1
#
_cell.length_a   1.000
_cell.length_b   1.000
_cell.length_c   1.000
_cell.angle_alpha   90.00
_cell.angle_beta   90.00
_cell.angle_gamma   90.00
#
_symmetry.space_group_name_H-M   'P 1'
#
loop_
_entity.id
_entity.type
_entity.pdbx_description
1 polymer ?
#
loop_
_entity_poly.entity_id
_entity_poly.type
_entity_poly.pdbx_seq_one_letter_code
_entity_poly.pdbx_strand_id
1 'polypeptide(L)'
;MSNPRPGPDEFDEEELIRSEFDSIVSGLSLDESAPTTYLDELDAIQDSNRFIPPNPPRQSPRAMWRAIKGAVNRWFHRGYHEDDGAAL
;
A
#
# COMPACT_ATOMS: atom_id res chain seq x y z
N MET A 1 3.17 -33.80 51.76
CA MET A 1 4.36 -33.23 51.09
C MET A 1 4.20 -31.72 51.15
N SER A 2 4.95 -31.05 52.03
CA SER A 2 4.96 -29.59 52.17
C SER A 2 5.99 -29.03 51.20
N ASN A 3 5.58 -28.20 50.24
CA ASN A 3 6.56 -27.44 49.46
C ASN A 3 7.30 -26.49 50.41
N PRO A 4 8.65 -26.44 50.37
CA PRO A 4 9.40 -25.52 51.20
C PRO A 4 8.99 -24.09 50.83
N ARG A 5 8.83 -23.22 51.84
CA ARG A 5 8.60 -21.80 51.58
C ARG A 5 9.88 -21.25 50.95
N PRO A 6 9.79 -20.49 49.84
CA PRO A 6 10.95 -19.85 49.25
C PRO A 6 11.66 -19.01 50.32
N GLY A 7 12.99 -19.12 50.36
CA GLY A 7 13.82 -18.36 51.30
C GLY A 7 13.78 -16.87 50.96
N PRO A 8 14.18 -15.98 51.89
CA PRO A 8 14.21 -14.53 51.64
C PRO A 8 14.99 -14.16 50.37
N ASP A 9 16.02 -14.94 50.02
CA ASP A 9 16.85 -14.74 48.83
C ASP A 9 16.10 -14.99 47.50
N GLU A 10 15.12 -15.89 47.46
CA GLU A 10 14.36 -16.24 46.24
C GLU A 10 13.28 -15.20 45.91
N PHE A 11 12.75 -14.51 46.93
CA PHE A 11 11.84 -13.37 46.76
C PHE A 11 12.57 -12.14 46.18
N ASP A 12 13.81 -11.89 46.62
CA ASP A 12 14.62 -10.77 46.13
C ASP A 12 15.05 -10.96 44.67
N GLU A 13 15.34 -12.20 44.25
CA GLU A 13 15.68 -12.52 42.86
C GLU A 13 14.49 -12.34 41.91
N GLU A 14 13.30 -12.80 42.31
CA GLU A 14 12.08 -12.65 41.50
C GLU A 14 11.68 -11.17 41.35
N GLU A 15 11.80 -10.39 42.44
CA GLU A 15 11.53 -8.96 42.44
C GLU A 15 12.57 -8.20 41.58
N LEU A 16 13.85 -8.56 41.66
CA LEU A 16 14.90 -8.01 40.83
C LEU A 16 14.64 -8.29 39.33
N ILE A 17 14.31 -9.53 38.97
CA ILE A 17 14.01 -9.92 37.57
C ILE A 17 12.83 -9.13 37.01
N ARG A 18 11.76 -8.97 37.79
CA ARG A 18 10.58 -8.18 37.38
C ARG A 18 10.93 -6.71 37.18
N SER A 19 11.73 -6.13 38.07
CA SER A 19 12.15 -4.73 37.99
C SER A 19 13.01 -4.44 36.75
N GLU A 20 13.90 -5.36 36.40
CA GLU A 20 14.70 -5.25 35.17
C GLU A 20 13.83 -5.42 33.92
N PHE A 21 12.88 -6.36 33.93
CA PHE A 21 11.95 -6.55 32.83
C PHE A 21 11.11 -5.30 32.57
N ASP A 22 10.52 -4.70 33.61
CA ASP A 22 9.75 -3.46 33.50
C ASP A 22 10.60 -2.28 33.04
N SER A 23 11.89 -2.22 33.43
CA SER A 23 12.82 -1.20 32.92
C SER A 23 13.11 -1.36 31.42
N ILE A 24 13.17 -2.59 30.91
CA ILE A 24 13.35 -2.85 29.48
C ILE A 24 12.06 -2.53 28.72
N VAL A 25 10.91 -2.96 29.23
CA VAL A 25 9.59 -2.75 28.60
C VAL A 25 9.20 -1.27 28.60
N SER A 26 9.52 -0.51 29.64
CA SER A 26 9.23 0.94 29.70
C SER A 26 10.12 1.79 28.79
N GLY A 27 11.30 1.29 28.42
CA GLY A 27 12.17 1.89 27.41
C GLY A 27 11.76 1.57 25.96
N LEU A 28 10.87 0.59 25.78
CA LEU A 28 10.26 0.31 24.49
C LEU A 28 9.06 1.24 24.31
N SER A 29 9.25 2.27 23.49
CA SER A 29 8.13 3.05 22.96
C SER A 29 7.24 2.11 22.13
N LEU A 30 6.22 1.53 22.78
CA LEU A 30 5.14 0.73 22.17
C LEU A 30 4.16 1.61 21.38
N ASP A 31 4.65 2.66 20.72
CA ASP A 31 3.85 3.51 19.83
C ASP A 31 4.22 3.22 18.38
N GLU A 32 3.72 2.09 17.88
CA GLU A 32 3.62 1.85 16.44
C GLU A 32 2.19 1.45 16.04
N SER A 33 1.17 1.86 16.80
CA SER A 33 -0.18 1.91 16.25
C SER A 33 -0.33 3.27 15.57
N ALA A 34 0.21 3.38 14.36
CA ALA A 34 -0.28 4.39 13.44
C ALA A 34 -1.82 4.28 13.40
N PRO A 35 -2.56 5.41 13.34
CA PRO A 35 -4.02 5.39 13.31
C PRO A 35 -4.58 4.61 12.11
N THR A 36 -3.72 4.29 11.15
CA THR A 36 -3.99 3.46 9.98
C THR A 36 -2.96 2.35 9.91
N THR A 37 -3.41 1.14 9.58
CA THR A 37 -2.53 0.01 9.26
C THR A 37 -2.06 0.13 7.81
N TYR A 38 -0.93 -0.50 7.47
CA TYR A 38 -0.50 -0.65 6.08
C TYR A 38 -1.62 -1.18 5.16
N LEU A 39 -2.47 -2.08 5.64
CA LEU A 39 -3.61 -2.58 4.88
C LEU A 39 -4.70 -1.53 4.65
N ASP A 40 -4.93 -0.63 5.61
CA ASP A 40 -5.88 0.48 5.47
C ASP A 40 -5.37 1.50 4.44
N GLU A 41 -4.05 1.72 4.38
CA GLU A 41 -3.42 2.56 3.36
C GLU A 41 -3.53 1.93 1.97
N LEU A 42 -3.33 0.61 1.85
CA LEU A 42 -3.51 -0.09 0.58
C LEU A 42 -4.97 -0.03 0.08
N ASP A 43 -5.95 -0.18 0.97
CA ASP A 43 -7.37 -0.09 0.63
C ASP A 43 -7.73 1.34 0.19
N ALA A 44 -7.19 2.36 0.88
CA ALA A 44 -7.33 3.76 0.49
C ALA A 44 -6.71 4.06 -0.89
N ILE A 45 -5.54 3.50 -1.20
CA ILE A 45 -4.88 3.62 -2.51
C ILE A 45 -5.71 2.95 -3.61
N GLN A 46 -6.28 1.77 -3.33
CA GLN A 46 -7.14 1.05 -4.25
C GLN A 46 -8.40 1.85 -4.57
N ASP A 47 -9.00 2.48 -3.57
CA ASP A 47 -10.19 3.31 -3.75
C ASP A 47 -9.90 4.61 -4.48
N SER A 48 -8.76 5.26 -4.22
CA SER A 48 -8.37 6.51 -4.87
C SER A 48 -7.89 6.32 -6.30
N ASN A 49 -7.20 5.22 -6.58
CA ASN A 49 -6.63 4.90 -7.90
C ASN A 49 -7.48 3.89 -8.69
N ARG A 50 -8.72 3.62 -8.25
CA ARG A 50 -9.59 2.74 -9.02
C ARG A 50 -9.78 3.29 -10.43
N PHE A 51 -9.79 2.38 -11.40
CA PHE A 51 -10.12 2.75 -12.77
C PHE A 51 -11.54 3.33 -12.80
N ILE A 52 -11.65 4.61 -13.12
CA ILE A 52 -12.93 5.26 -13.42
C ILE A 52 -13.13 5.12 -14.93
N PRO A 53 -14.05 4.25 -15.39
CA PRO A 53 -14.28 4.11 -16.82
C PRO A 53 -14.70 5.48 -17.36
N PRO A 54 -14.04 5.98 -18.42
CA PRO A 54 -14.49 7.20 -19.06
C PRO A 54 -15.91 6.97 -19.59
N ASN A 55 -16.76 7.99 -19.49
CA ASN A 55 -18.10 7.97 -20.09
C ASN A 55 -18.07 8.71 -21.44
N PRO A 56 -17.69 8.04 -22.55
CA PRO A 56 -17.61 8.70 -23.84
C PRO A 56 -19.01 9.11 -24.33
N PRO A 57 -19.13 10.25 -25.02
CA PRO A 57 -20.38 10.63 -25.66
C PRO A 57 -20.76 9.60 -26.73
N ARG A 58 -22.07 9.42 -26.94
CA ARG A 58 -22.60 8.49 -27.97
C ARG A 58 -22.05 8.89 -29.34
N GLN A 59 -21.22 8.03 -29.92
CA GLN A 59 -20.70 8.25 -31.26
C GLN A 59 -21.77 7.91 -32.30
N SER A 60 -22.01 8.83 -33.25
CA SER A 60 -22.86 8.54 -34.40
C SER A 60 -22.09 7.73 -35.46
N PRO A 61 -22.78 6.94 -36.31
CA PRO A 61 -22.12 6.20 -37.38
C PRO A 61 -21.28 7.11 -38.29
N ARG A 62 -21.75 8.34 -38.55
CA ARG A 62 -21.02 9.34 -39.34
C ARG A 62 -19.74 9.81 -38.66
N ALA A 63 -19.74 9.94 -37.33
CA ALA A 63 -18.57 10.34 -36.56
C ALA A 63 -17.49 9.24 -36.59
N MET A 64 -17.91 7.97 -36.47
CA MET A 64 -17.02 6.82 -36.59
C MET A 64 -16.34 6.76 -37.97
N TRP A 65 -17.10 6.92 -39.06
CA TRP A 65 -16.53 6.96 -40.42
C TRP A 65 -15.53 8.10 -40.63
N ARG A 66 -15.78 9.28 -40.03
CA ARG A 66 -14.82 10.39 -40.06
C ARG A 66 -13.55 10.06 -39.28
N ALA A 67 -13.68 9.47 -38.09
CA ALA A 67 -12.54 9.06 -37.27
C ALA A 67 -11.67 8.02 -37.98
N ILE A 68 -12.30 7.01 -38.61
CA ILE A 68 -11.63 5.99 -39.40
C ILE A 68 -10.89 6.62 -40.58
N LYS A 69 -11.57 7.44 -41.40
CA LYS A 69 -10.92 8.10 -42.55
C LYS A 69 -9.73 8.96 -42.13
N GLY A 70 -9.86 9.70 -41.02
CA GLY A 70 -8.76 10.51 -40.48
C GLY A 70 -7.58 9.67 -39.99
N ALA A 71 -7.84 8.55 -39.30
CA ALA A 71 -6.80 7.63 -38.84
C ALA A 71 -6.06 6.97 -40.01
N VAL A 72 -6.80 6.50 -41.02
CA VAL A 72 -6.24 5.92 -42.24
C VAL A 72 -5.41 6.96 -42.99
N ASN A 73 -5.91 8.19 -43.13
CA ASN A 73 -5.16 9.26 -43.77
C ASN A 73 -3.86 9.59 -43.03
N ARG A 74 -3.89 9.67 -41.69
CA ARG A 74 -2.68 9.86 -40.87
C ARG A 74 -1.69 8.70 -40.98
N TRP A 75 -2.18 7.46 -41.09
CA TRP A 75 -1.34 6.29 -41.28
C TRP A 75 -0.61 6.34 -42.63
N PHE A 76 -1.32 6.67 -43.70
CA PHE A 76 -0.71 6.81 -45.03
C PHE A 76 0.20 8.03 -45.17
N HIS A 77 -0.06 9.11 -44.43
CA HIS A 77 0.77 10.32 -44.40
C HIS A 77 1.72 10.36 -43.21
N ARG A 78 1.99 9.20 -42.58
CA ARG A 78 2.93 9.13 -41.48
C ARG A 78 4.34 9.34 -42.06
N GLY A 79 4.85 10.56 -41.95
CA GLY A 79 6.28 10.79 -42.06
C GLY A 79 6.97 9.93 -41.00
N TYR A 80 8.06 9.25 -41.36
CA TYR A 80 8.87 8.48 -40.42
C TYR A 80 9.43 9.45 -39.36
N HIS A 81 8.67 9.69 -38.29
CA HIS A 81 9.17 10.29 -37.07
C HIS A 81 9.57 9.14 -36.16
N GLU A 82 10.86 9.02 -35.92
CA GLU A 82 11.53 7.98 -35.13
C GLU A 82 11.22 8.10 -33.61
N ASP A 83 10.16 8.81 -33.24
CA ASP A 83 9.92 9.29 -31.87
C ASP A 83 8.51 8.92 -31.36
N ASP A 84 7.97 7.77 -31.78
CA ASP A 84 6.77 7.18 -31.18
C ASP A 84 7.09 6.07 -30.18
N GLY A 85 8.23 6.15 -29.49
CA GLY A 85 8.47 5.55 -28.17
C GLY A 85 8.18 4.04 -27.97
N ALA A 86 7.88 3.29 -29.03
CA ALA A 86 7.69 1.84 -28.98
C ALA A 86 9.08 1.18 -29.07
N ALA A 87 9.87 1.38 -28.01
CA ALA A 87 11.01 0.53 -27.74
C ALA A 87 10.51 -0.83 -27.21
N LEU A 88 11.03 -1.91 -27.80
CA LEU A 88 10.91 -3.29 -27.28
C LEU A 88 11.70 -3.44 -25.98
#